data_AF-A0A2V9DNP9-F1
#
_entry.id   AF-A0A2V9DNP9-F1
#
_cell.length_a   1.000
_cell.length_b   1.000
_cell.length_c   1.000
_cell.angle_alpha   90.00
_cell.angle_beta   90.00
_cell.angle_gamma   90.00
#
_symmetry.space_group_name_H-M   'P 1'
#
loop_
_entity.id
_entity.type
_entity.pdbx_description
1 polymer ?
#
loop_
_entity_poly.entity_id
_entity_poly.type
_entity_poly.pdbx_seq_one_letter_code
_entity_poly.pdbx_strand_id
1 'polypeptide(L)'
;MRSASKTALRKSRRMALKKANTEIEVKLRIRDGRRLLRQLARLKAKLTHARVHEMNTLYDTPDGNLARHGRMLRLRVERPAGRPDGPRKTRKMGTQGSEISAWLTFKGPPNGAQASQPGQYKIREEHELRISDYQEVPKILEALGLRRWFRYEKYRTTFALPGGSRVKLVFDETPIGLFVELEGERGEIDRAAELLDFTSSDYINQSYGALFMEECGLARPMSHHEPTPASGLPDMLFRRSKGVSAAT
;
A
#
# COMPACT_ATOMS: atom_id res chain seq x y z
N MET A 1 -7.93 -23.03 -40.46
CA MET A 1 -7.77 -22.36 -39.14
C MET A 1 -9.13 -22.39 -38.43
N ARG A 2 -9.28 -23.10 -37.32
CA ARG A 2 -10.58 -23.23 -36.61
C ARG A 2 -10.82 -22.01 -35.71
N SER A 3 -11.82 -21.20 -36.04
CA SER A 3 -12.29 -20.07 -35.22
C SER A 3 -12.84 -20.59 -33.89
N ALA A 4 -12.32 -20.08 -32.76
CA ALA A 4 -12.84 -20.41 -31.44
C ALA A 4 -14.27 -19.86 -31.26
N SER A 5 -15.19 -20.70 -30.75
CA SER A 5 -16.58 -20.33 -30.50
C SER A 5 -16.70 -19.20 -29.46
N LYS A 6 -17.67 -18.28 -29.63
CA LYS A 6 -17.99 -17.18 -28.70
C LYS A 6 -18.16 -17.65 -27.25
N THR A 7 -18.63 -18.88 -27.05
CA THR A 7 -18.80 -19.51 -25.73
C THR A 7 -17.47 -19.91 -25.09
N ALA A 8 -16.52 -20.40 -25.89
CA ALA A 8 -15.16 -20.69 -25.43
C ALA A 8 -14.40 -19.42 -25.06
N LEU A 9 -14.61 -18.33 -25.83
CA LEU A 9 -14.05 -17.01 -25.54
C LEU A 9 -14.64 -16.40 -24.25
N ARG A 10 -15.94 -16.58 -23.99
CA ARG A 10 -16.58 -16.17 -22.73
C ARG A 10 -16.09 -17.00 -21.54
N LYS A 11 -15.89 -18.32 -21.70
CA LYS A 11 -15.39 -19.21 -20.64
C LYS A 11 -13.93 -18.95 -20.33
N SER A 12 -13.08 -18.73 -21.34
CA SER A 12 -11.67 -18.37 -21.14
C SER A 12 -11.53 -16.99 -20.50
N ARG A 13 -12.36 -16.01 -20.88
CA ARG A 13 -12.42 -14.70 -20.22
C ARG A 13 -12.87 -14.82 -18.76
N ARG A 14 -13.88 -15.65 -18.46
CA ARG A 14 -14.34 -15.94 -17.08
C ARG A 14 -13.29 -16.69 -16.25
N MET A 15 -12.49 -17.55 -16.86
CA MET A 15 -11.35 -18.23 -16.21
C MET A 15 -10.16 -17.30 -16.00
N ALA A 16 -9.89 -16.38 -16.94
CA ALA A 16 -8.88 -15.32 -16.80
C ALA A 16 -9.26 -14.33 -15.69
N LEU A 17 -10.55 -13.97 -15.58
CA LEU A 17 -11.09 -13.19 -14.46
C LEU A 17 -10.95 -13.92 -13.11
N LYS A 18 -10.90 -15.26 -13.09
CA LYS A 18 -10.66 -16.07 -11.88
C LYS A 18 -9.17 -16.13 -11.48
N LYS A 19 -8.28 -15.63 -12.32
CA LYS A 19 -6.82 -15.63 -12.14
C LYS A 19 -6.24 -14.21 -12.09
N ALA A 20 -7.07 -13.19 -12.01
CA ALA A 20 -6.65 -11.85 -11.62
C ALA A 20 -6.48 -11.85 -10.10
N ASN A 21 -5.29 -11.50 -9.59
CA ASN A 21 -5.08 -11.27 -8.16
C ASN A 21 -5.91 -10.05 -7.77
N THR A 22 -7.17 -10.30 -7.39
CA THR A 22 -8.08 -9.26 -6.95
C THR A 22 -7.77 -8.96 -5.48
N GLU A 23 -7.26 -7.77 -5.22
CA GLU A 23 -7.04 -7.24 -3.88
C GLU A 23 -8.38 -6.68 -3.37
N ILE A 24 -8.77 -7.06 -2.14
CA ILE A 24 -9.89 -6.47 -1.40
C ILE A 24 -9.31 -5.94 -0.10
N GLU A 25 -9.36 -4.61 0.10
CA GLU A 25 -8.76 -3.96 1.26
C GLU A 25 -9.62 -2.84 1.85
N VAL A 26 -9.41 -2.55 3.14
CA VAL A 26 -9.86 -1.33 3.83
C VAL A 26 -8.73 -0.77 4.70
N LYS A 27 -8.78 0.52 4.98
CA LYS A 27 -7.88 1.21 5.90
C LYS A 27 -8.66 1.71 7.10
N LEU A 28 -8.05 1.64 8.28
CA LEU A 28 -8.59 2.13 9.54
C LEU A 28 -7.62 3.14 10.14
N ARG A 29 -8.10 4.33 10.49
CA ARG A 29 -7.26 5.36 11.14
C ARG A 29 -7.03 4.97 12.60
N ILE A 30 -5.76 4.91 13.01
CA ILE A 30 -5.36 4.58 14.38
C ILE A 30 -4.98 5.86 15.14
N ARG A 31 -5.58 6.05 16.31
CA ARG A 31 -5.28 7.18 17.22
C ARG A 31 -4.13 6.87 18.18
N ASP A 32 -4.10 5.64 18.73
CA ASP A 32 -3.09 5.20 19.68
C ASP A 32 -2.46 3.87 19.22
N GLY A 33 -1.25 3.97 18.65
CA GLY A 33 -0.49 2.80 18.22
C GLY A 33 -0.08 1.87 19.35
N ARG A 34 0.13 2.39 20.58
CA ARG A 34 0.47 1.54 21.74
C ARG A 34 -0.73 0.73 22.18
N ARG A 35 -1.94 1.31 22.16
CA ARG A 35 -3.19 0.57 22.39
C ARG A 35 -3.38 -0.53 21.36
N LEU A 36 -3.20 -0.23 20.07
CA LEU A 36 -3.27 -1.22 19.01
C LEU A 36 -2.31 -2.39 19.25
N LEU A 37 -1.03 -2.11 19.52
CA LEU A 37 -0.04 -3.18 19.76
C LEU A 37 -0.38 -4.05 20.98
N ARG A 38 -0.92 -3.46 22.06
CA ARG A 38 -1.43 -4.23 23.22
C ARG A 38 -2.61 -5.11 22.84
N GLN A 39 -3.53 -4.60 22.01
CA GLN A 39 -4.70 -5.35 21.54
C GLN A 39 -4.27 -6.52 20.66
N LEU A 40 -3.38 -6.31 19.69
CA LEU A 40 -2.79 -7.37 18.87
C LEU A 40 -2.09 -8.44 19.72
N ALA A 41 -1.38 -8.03 20.77
CA ALA A 41 -0.75 -8.98 21.70
C ALA A 41 -1.78 -9.82 22.48
N ARG A 42 -2.88 -9.20 22.97
CA ARG A 42 -3.98 -9.92 23.63
C ARG A 42 -4.69 -10.88 22.69
N LEU A 43 -4.89 -10.47 21.44
CA LEU A 43 -5.39 -11.31 20.36
C LEU A 43 -4.38 -12.37 19.92
N LYS A 44 -3.17 -12.44 20.50
CA LYS A 44 -2.11 -13.38 20.10
C LYS A 44 -1.80 -13.32 18.60
N ALA A 45 -1.90 -12.13 18.00
CA ALA A 45 -1.55 -11.91 16.61
C ALA A 45 -0.07 -12.26 16.38
N LYS A 46 0.21 -12.98 15.30
CA LYS A 46 1.56 -13.43 14.94
C LYS A 46 2.21 -12.43 14.02
N LEU A 47 3.43 -12.01 14.33
CA LEU A 47 4.26 -11.22 13.41
C LEU A 47 4.63 -12.09 12.21
N THR A 48 4.19 -11.72 11.01
CA THR A 48 4.53 -12.44 9.77
C THR A 48 5.64 -11.76 9.00
N HIS A 49 5.67 -10.42 9.00
CA HIS A 49 6.75 -9.65 8.41
C HIS A 49 7.22 -8.59 9.40
N ALA A 50 8.52 -8.58 9.65
CA ALA A 50 9.15 -7.60 10.52
C ALA A 50 8.97 -6.17 9.97
N ARG A 51 9.16 -5.18 10.84
CA ARG A 51 9.03 -3.78 10.49
C ARG A 51 10.02 -3.41 9.38
N VAL A 52 9.51 -2.81 8.30
CA VAL A 52 10.32 -2.29 7.18
C VAL A 52 10.03 -0.82 6.95
N HIS A 53 11.03 -0.08 6.46
CA HIS A 53 10.83 1.23 5.84
C HIS A 53 10.51 1.00 4.37
N GLU A 54 9.26 1.25 4.00
CA GLU A 54 8.76 1.14 2.63
C GLU A 54 8.82 2.52 1.96
N MET A 55 9.56 2.59 0.86
CA MET A 55 9.75 3.78 0.03
C MET A 55 9.08 3.55 -1.31
N ASN A 56 8.09 4.36 -1.64
CA ASN A 56 7.28 4.20 -2.85
C ASN A 56 7.50 5.35 -3.81
N THR A 57 7.60 5.02 -5.09
CA THR A 57 7.68 5.97 -6.19
C THR A 57 6.61 5.64 -7.22
N LEU A 58 5.69 6.57 -7.46
CA LEU A 58 4.66 6.45 -8.47
C LEU A 58 5.13 7.02 -9.81
N TYR A 59 4.79 6.31 -10.88
CA TYR A 59 5.09 6.67 -12.27
C TYR A 59 3.81 6.79 -13.06
N ASP A 60 3.79 7.75 -13.98
CA ASP A 60 2.67 7.97 -14.89
C ASP A 60 3.18 8.64 -16.18
N THR A 61 2.35 8.71 -17.20
CA THR A 61 2.63 9.51 -18.40
C THR A 61 2.63 11.01 -18.05
N PRO A 62 3.22 11.88 -18.88
CA PRO A 62 3.25 13.32 -18.61
C PRO A 62 1.85 13.94 -18.50
N ASP A 63 0.86 13.36 -19.18
CA ASP A 63 -0.52 13.75 -19.08
C ASP A 63 -1.26 13.06 -17.92
N GLY A 64 -0.65 12.16 -17.15
CA GLY A 64 -1.33 11.50 -16.01
C GLY A 64 -2.41 10.50 -16.43
N ASN A 65 -2.17 9.79 -17.54
CA ASN A 65 -3.14 8.89 -18.13
C ASN A 65 -3.51 7.76 -17.17
N LEU A 66 -2.55 7.18 -16.44
CA LEU A 66 -2.83 6.08 -15.51
C LEU A 66 -3.74 6.56 -14.38
N ALA A 67 -3.37 7.63 -13.68
CA ALA A 67 -4.13 8.17 -12.56
C ALA A 67 -5.57 8.56 -12.96
N ARG A 68 -5.74 9.23 -14.12
CA ARG A 68 -7.07 9.61 -14.65
C ARG A 68 -7.97 8.41 -14.92
N HIS A 69 -7.38 7.25 -15.24
CA HIS A 69 -8.11 6.00 -15.44
C HIS A 69 -8.11 5.10 -14.19
N GLY A 70 -7.76 5.65 -13.01
CA GLY A 70 -7.73 4.93 -11.74
C GLY A 70 -6.65 3.84 -11.65
N ARG A 71 -5.64 3.87 -12.51
CA ARG A 71 -4.52 2.92 -12.54
C ARG A 71 -3.32 3.49 -11.79
N MET A 72 -2.47 2.61 -11.28
CA MET A 72 -1.23 2.98 -10.59
C MET A 72 -0.08 2.10 -11.06
N LEU A 73 1.05 2.73 -11.40
CA LEU A 73 2.34 2.04 -11.52
C LEU A 73 3.28 2.54 -10.42
N ARG A 74 3.89 1.61 -9.69
CA ARG A 74 4.72 1.91 -8.53
C ARG A 74 5.96 1.06 -8.47
N LEU A 75 7.11 1.72 -8.26
CA LEU A 75 8.30 1.06 -7.74
C LEU A 75 8.32 1.22 -6.22
N ARG A 76 8.37 0.09 -5.52
CA ARG A 76 8.51 0.00 -4.07
C ARG A 76 9.88 -0.55 -3.72
N VAL A 77 10.52 0.06 -2.74
CA VAL A 77 11.78 -0.41 -2.14
C VAL A 77 11.58 -0.52 -0.63
N GLU A 78 11.87 -1.67 -0.06
CA GLU A 78 11.73 -1.95 1.37
C GLU A 78 13.10 -2.19 2.00
N ARG A 79 13.32 -1.59 3.16
CA ARG A 79 14.53 -1.76 3.96
C ARG A 79 14.17 -2.23 5.37
N PRO A 80 14.89 -3.18 5.97
CA PRO A 80 14.67 -3.55 7.37
C PRO A 80 14.73 -2.33 8.30
N ALA A 81 13.77 -2.22 9.22
CA ALA A 81 13.71 -1.11 10.17
C ALA A 81 13.59 -1.63 11.62
N GLY A 82 14.34 -1.00 12.53
CA GLY A 82 14.25 -1.27 13.97
C GLY A 82 12.95 -0.76 14.59
N ARG A 83 12.77 -0.99 15.89
CA ARG A 83 11.64 -0.41 16.65
C ARG A 83 11.77 1.12 16.75
N PRO A 84 10.65 1.88 16.75
CA PRO A 84 10.67 3.34 16.88
C PRO A 84 11.36 3.85 18.16
N ASP A 85 11.07 3.21 19.30
CA ASP A 85 11.48 3.68 20.65
C ASP A 85 12.43 2.70 21.38
N GLY A 86 13.04 1.75 20.66
CA GLY A 86 13.98 0.81 21.27
C GLY A 86 15.41 1.38 21.28
N PRO A 87 16.25 1.08 22.30
CA PRO A 87 17.68 1.36 22.16
C PRO A 87 18.16 0.74 20.86
N ARG A 88 18.90 1.53 20.07
CA ARG A 88 19.54 1.11 18.82
C ARG A 88 20.59 0.07 19.20
N LYS A 89 20.18 -1.15 19.54
CA LYS A 89 21.11 -2.25 19.79
C LYS A 89 21.82 -2.46 18.47
N THR A 90 23.09 -2.07 18.44
CA THR A 90 24.09 -2.45 17.44
C THR A 90 24.28 -3.95 17.50
N ARG A 91 23.25 -4.71 17.11
CA ARG A 91 23.48 -6.09 16.70
C ARG A 91 24.39 -5.98 15.49
N LYS A 92 25.63 -6.46 15.59
CA LYS A 92 26.41 -6.86 14.42
C LYS A 92 25.46 -7.70 13.58
N MET A 93 25.01 -7.14 12.46
CA MET A 93 24.18 -7.88 11.51
C MET A 93 25.03 -9.07 11.08
N GLY A 94 24.67 -10.26 11.54
CA GLY A 94 25.04 -11.46 10.81
C GLY A 94 24.58 -11.28 9.37
N THR A 95 25.37 -11.79 8.44
CA THR A 95 25.28 -11.70 6.97
C THR A 95 23.97 -12.21 6.35
N GLN A 96 22.90 -12.38 7.12
CA GLN A 96 21.63 -13.01 6.74
C GLN A 96 20.39 -12.13 6.96
N GLY A 97 20.53 -10.80 7.17
CA GLY A 97 19.42 -9.92 7.57
C GLY A 97 19.38 -8.53 6.92
N SER A 98 20.16 -8.29 5.88
CA SER A 98 20.35 -6.99 5.23
C SER A 98 19.74 -6.93 3.82
N GLU A 99 18.64 -7.65 3.56
CA GLU A 99 18.11 -7.69 2.21
C GLU A 99 17.16 -6.52 1.96
N ILE A 100 17.59 -5.61 1.09
CA ILE A 100 16.69 -4.64 0.45
C ILE A 100 15.81 -5.44 -0.49
N SER A 101 14.49 -5.30 -0.38
CA SER A 101 13.56 -5.89 -1.33
C SER A 101 12.97 -4.79 -2.21
N ALA A 102 12.62 -5.12 -3.44
CA ALA A 102 11.98 -4.18 -4.34
C ALA A 102 10.91 -4.86 -5.19
N TRP A 103 9.85 -4.12 -5.48
CA TRP A 103 8.67 -4.60 -6.17
C TRP A 103 8.20 -3.56 -7.19
N LEU A 104 7.93 -4.01 -8.41
CA LEU A 104 7.19 -3.24 -9.40
C LEU A 104 5.73 -3.70 -9.34
N THR A 105 4.84 -2.76 -9.03
CA THR A 105 3.42 -3.02 -8.89
C THR A 105 2.65 -2.25 -9.95
N PHE A 106 1.77 -2.93 -10.69
CA PHE A 106 0.69 -2.31 -11.44
C PHE A 106 -0.64 -2.63 -10.76
N LYS A 107 -1.44 -1.61 -10.46
CA LYS A 107 -2.80 -1.77 -9.95
C LYS A 107 -3.80 -1.22 -10.97
N GLY A 108 -4.80 -2.02 -11.31
CA GLY A 108 -5.87 -1.67 -12.23
C GLY A 108 -6.88 -0.68 -11.62
N PRO A 109 -7.88 -0.24 -12.41
CA PRO A 109 -8.94 0.61 -11.90
C PRO A 109 -9.71 -0.05 -10.75
N PRO A 110 -10.29 0.74 -9.83
CA PRO A 110 -11.23 0.20 -8.84
C PRO A 110 -12.40 -0.50 -9.54
N ASN A 111 -12.75 -1.70 -9.06
CA ASN A 111 -13.84 -2.51 -9.60
C ASN A 111 -15.16 -2.21 -8.88
N GLY A 112 -16.15 -1.74 -9.63
CA GLY A 112 -17.54 -1.55 -9.18
C GLY A 112 -17.88 -0.12 -8.78
N ALA A 113 -19.14 0.28 -9.02
CA ALA A 113 -19.65 1.64 -8.77
C ALA A 113 -19.60 2.08 -7.29
N GLN A 114 -19.34 1.14 -6.37
CA GLN A 114 -19.31 1.34 -4.92
C GLN A 114 -17.89 1.38 -4.34
N ALA A 115 -16.85 1.12 -5.14
CA ALA A 115 -15.46 1.10 -4.67
C ALA A 115 -14.96 2.47 -4.15
N SER A 116 -15.77 3.51 -4.34
CA SER A 116 -15.54 4.90 -3.99
C SER A 116 -16.63 5.44 -3.06
N GLN A 117 -17.35 4.60 -2.31
CA GLN A 117 -18.28 5.07 -1.28
C GLN A 117 -17.71 4.84 0.13
N PRO A 118 -17.99 5.73 1.10
CA PRO A 118 -17.66 5.49 2.49
C PRO A 118 -18.24 4.16 2.98
N GLY A 119 -17.49 3.46 3.82
CA GLY A 119 -17.92 2.16 4.34
C GLY A 119 -17.83 0.98 3.36
N GLN A 120 -17.20 1.19 2.21
CA GLN A 120 -16.98 0.13 1.21
C GLN A 120 -15.51 -0.26 1.10
N TYR A 121 -15.30 -1.44 0.52
CA TYR A 121 -13.98 -2.01 0.26
C TYR A 121 -13.38 -1.44 -1.02
N LYS A 122 -12.06 -1.25 -1.03
CA LYS A 122 -11.33 -1.01 -2.27
C LYS A 122 -11.03 -2.35 -2.93
N ILE A 123 -11.50 -2.52 -4.16
CA ILE A 123 -11.34 -3.76 -4.92
C ILE A 123 -10.67 -3.45 -6.24
N ARG A 124 -9.55 -4.12 -6.56
CA ARG A 124 -8.81 -3.88 -7.81
C ARG A 124 -7.96 -5.08 -8.19
N GLU A 125 -7.69 -5.19 -9.47
CA GLU A 125 -6.66 -6.12 -9.97
C GLU A 125 -5.27 -5.59 -9.63
N GLU A 126 -4.38 -6.46 -9.18
CA GLU A 126 -2.99 -6.13 -8.90
C GLU A 126 -2.03 -7.14 -9.55
N HIS A 127 -0.99 -6.60 -10.18
CA HIS A 127 0.16 -7.37 -10.64
C HIS A 127 1.40 -6.85 -9.93
N GLU A 128 2.07 -7.74 -9.21
CA GLU A 128 3.24 -7.41 -8.40
C GLU A 128 4.38 -8.36 -8.76
N LEU A 129 5.55 -7.78 -9.04
CA LEU A 129 6.76 -8.50 -9.43
C LEU A 129 7.92 -8.07 -8.56
N ARG A 130 8.64 -9.04 -7.99
CA ARG A 130 9.90 -8.78 -7.29
C ARG A 130 10.96 -8.41 -8.31
N ILE A 131 11.72 -7.36 -8.03
CA ILE A 131 12.77 -6.84 -8.90
C ILE A 131 14.10 -6.91 -8.15
N SER A 132 15.09 -7.59 -8.73
CA SER A 132 16.46 -7.64 -8.19
C SER A 132 17.20 -6.33 -8.50
N ASP A 133 17.24 -5.93 -9.78
CA ASP A 133 17.95 -4.73 -10.26
C ASP A 133 17.04 -3.49 -10.28
N TYR A 134 16.45 -3.17 -9.12
CA TYR A 134 15.44 -2.10 -9.03
C TYR A 134 15.95 -0.72 -9.41
N GLN A 135 17.27 -0.51 -9.43
CA GLN A 135 17.92 0.72 -9.85
C GLN A 135 17.81 0.98 -11.36
N GLU A 136 17.58 -0.06 -12.18
CA GLU A 136 17.40 0.06 -13.63
C GLU A 136 15.95 0.38 -14.01
N VAL A 137 14.98 0.06 -13.13
CA VAL A 137 13.55 0.28 -13.39
C VAL A 137 13.24 1.74 -13.73
N PRO A 138 13.71 2.76 -13.00
CA PRO A 138 13.45 4.16 -13.36
C PRO A 138 13.90 4.49 -14.78
N LYS A 139 15.09 4.03 -15.19
CA LYS A 139 15.64 4.29 -16.53
C LYS A 139 14.76 3.69 -17.63
N ILE A 140 14.29 2.45 -17.42
CA ILE A 140 13.39 1.76 -18.35
C ILE A 140 12.06 2.50 -18.45
N LEU A 141 11.46 2.87 -17.32
CA LEU A 141 10.17 3.57 -17.31
C LEU A 141 10.27 4.95 -17.95
N GLU A 142 11.36 5.68 -17.70
CA GLU A 142 11.65 6.97 -18.35
C GLU A 142 11.84 6.84 -19.86
N ALA A 143 12.57 5.81 -20.31
CA ALA A 143 12.72 5.52 -21.74
C ALA A 143 11.39 5.17 -22.43
N LEU A 144 10.42 4.62 -21.69
CA LEU A 144 9.05 4.36 -22.14
C LEU A 144 8.14 5.60 -22.06
N GLY A 145 8.67 6.76 -21.65
CA GLY A 145 7.94 8.03 -21.57
C GLY A 145 7.19 8.26 -20.26
N LEU A 146 7.35 7.38 -19.26
CA LEU A 146 6.78 7.58 -17.93
C LEU A 146 7.68 8.49 -17.08
N ARG A 147 7.09 9.21 -16.14
CA ARG A 147 7.81 10.11 -15.24
C ARG A 147 7.40 9.83 -13.81
N ARG A 148 8.37 9.95 -12.90
CA ARG A 148 8.07 10.04 -11.48
C ARG A 148 7.26 11.29 -11.21
N TRP A 149 6.18 11.17 -10.46
CA TRP A 149 5.33 12.32 -10.12
C TRP A 149 4.96 12.42 -8.64
N PHE A 150 5.08 11.33 -7.87
CA PHE A 150 4.83 11.34 -6.42
C PHE A 150 5.64 10.27 -5.71
N ARG A 151 6.15 10.61 -4.53
CA ARG A 151 6.78 9.67 -3.60
C ARG A 151 6.09 9.71 -2.26
N TYR A 152 6.10 8.56 -1.62
CA TYR A 152 5.65 8.45 -0.25
C TYR A 152 6.39 7.37 0.53
N GLU A 153 6.51 7.57 1.83
CA GLU A 153 7.17 6.66 2.75
C GLU A 153 6.21 6.17 3.83
N LYS A 154 6.45 4.96 4.33
CA LYS A 154 5.81 4.42 5.53
C LYS A 154 6.70 3.40 6.21
N TYR A 155 6.48 3.19 7.50
CA TYR A 155 6.95 1.98 8.16
C TYR A 155 5.82 0.99 8.25
N ARG A 156 6.09 -0.25 7.84
CA ARG A 156 5.08 -1.29 7.71
C ARG A 156 5.46 -2.49 8.54
N THR A 157 4.51 -2.99 9.33
CA THR A 157 4.63 -4.26 10.07
C THR A 157 3.42 -5.13 9.78
N THR A 158 3.64 -6.39 9.40
CA THR A 158 2.53 -7.29 9.01
C THR A 158 2.30 -8.35 10.08
N PHE A 159 1.03 -8.56 10.40
CA PHE A 159 0.56 -9.55 11.35
C PHE A 159 -0.47 -10.48 10.70
N ALA A 160 -0.58 -11.69 11.25
CA ALA A 160 -1.70 -12.59 11.03
C ALA A 160 -2.48 -12.74 12.34
N LEU A 161 -3.81 -12.70 12.25
CA LEU A 161 -4.69 -13.01 13.38
C LEU A 161 -4.69 -14.53 13.65
N PRO A 162 -4.93 -14.97 14.90
CA PRO A 162 -5.00 -16.40 15.22
C PRO A 162 -6.28 -17.04 14.66
N GLY A 163 -6.49 -18.32 14.95
CA GLY A 163 -7.76 -19.00 14.64
C GLY A 163 -7.94 -19.36 13.17
N GLY A 164 -6.85 -19.38 12.39
CA GLY A 164 -6.88 -19.74 10.97
C GLY A 164 -7.41 -18.65 10.05
N SER A 165 -7.57 -17.42 10.55
CA SER A 165 -7.94 -16.29 9.70
C SER A 165 -6.88 -16.04 8.63
N ARG A 166 -7.34 -15.75 7.42
CA ARG A 166 -6.50 -15.44 6.26
C ARG A 166 -6.40 -13.95 5.98
N VAL A 167 -7.06 -13.11 6.79
CA VAL A 167 -6.91 -11.67 6.70
C VAL A 167 -5.49 -11.26 7.06
N LYS A 168 -4.89 -10.46 6.18
CA LYS A 168 -3.61 -9.83 6.40
C LYS A 168 -3.85 -8.51 7.11
N LEU A 169 -3.26 -8.35 8.29
CA LEU A 169 -3.32 -7.14 9.07
C LEU A 169 -1.99 -6.40 8.95
N VAL A 170 -2.03 -5.20 8.42
CA VAL A 170 -0.84 -4.40 8.16
C VAL A 170 -0.90 -3.15 9.01
N PHE A 171 0.05 -2.97 9.92
CA PHE A 171 0.19 -1.73 10.68
C PHE A 171 1.17 -0.79 9.96
N ASP A 172 0.63 0.35 9.51
CA ASP A 172 1.35 1.38 8.78
C ASP A 172 1.52 2.64 9.63
N GLU A 173 2.76 3.04 9.82
CA GLU A 173 3.14 4.35 10.33
C GLU A 173 3.50 5.22 9.12
N THR A 174 2.83 6.35 8.96
CA THR A 174 3.00 7.26 7.81
C THR A 174 3.23 8.70 8.29
N PRO A 175 3.72 9.60 7.42
CA PRO A 175 3.81 11.03 7.75
C PRO A 175 2.47 11.68 8.11
N ILE A 176 1.35 11.14 7.60
CA ILE A 176 -0.03 11.60 7.89
C ILE A 176 -0.71 10.83 9.03
N GLY A 177 0.08 10.05 9.78
CA GLY A 177 -0.34 9.32 10.97
C GLY A 177 -0.38 7.81 10.81
N LEU A 178 -1.11 7.17 11.72
CA LEU A 178 -1.12 5.72 11.91
C LEU A 178 -2.36 5.10 11.29
N PHE A 179 -2.17 3.96 10.63
CA PHE A 179 -3.23 3.23 9.94
C PHE A 179 -3.07 1.72 10.13
N VAL A 180 -4.18 1.00 10.06
CA VAL A 180 -4.19 -0.45 9.81
C VAL A 180 -4.83 -0.69 8.45
N GLU A 181 -4.17 -1.46 7.58
CA GLU A 181 -4.81 -2.05 6.40
C GLU A 181 -5.24 -3.48 6.73
N LEU A 182 -6.48 -3.82 6.37
CA LEU A 182 -7.00 -5.18 6.41
C LEU A 182 -7.24 -5.64 4.97
N GLU A 183 -6.57 -6.72 4.57
CA GLU A 183 -6.60 -7.26 3.21
C GLU A 183 -7.05 -8.74 3.26
N GLY A 184 -8.08 -9.09 2.51
CA GLY A 184 -8.64 -10.45 2.49
C GLY A 184 -10.10 -10.51 2.07
N GLU A 185 -10.76 -11.64 2.31
CA GLU A 185 -12.20 -11.77 2.04
C GLU A 185 -13.02 -10.81 2.92
N ARG A 186 -14.12 -10.27 2.37
CA ARG A 186 -14.93 -9.21 3.02
C ARG A 186 -15.34 -9.55 4.46
N GLY A 187 -15.89 -10.75 4.66
CA GLY A 187 -16.32 -11.18 6.00
C GLY A 187 -15.16 -11.42 6.98
N GLU A 188 -13.94 -11.69 6.50
CA GLU A 188 -12.76 -11.76 7.37
C GLU A 188 -12.25 -10.37 7.74
N ILE A 189 -12.32 -9.42 6.81
CA ILE A 189 -12.03 -8.01 7.08
C ILE A 189 -12.96 -7.49 8.16
N ASP A 190 -14.27 -7.73 8.06
CA ASP A 190 -15.25 -7.24 9.04
C ASP A 190 -15.00 -7.79 10.44
N ARG A 191 -14.81 -9.11 10.55
CA ARG A 191 -14.46 -9.72 11.84
C ARG A 191 -13.16 -9.18 12.41
N ALA A 192 -12.15 -8.92 11.56
CA ALA A 192 -10.90 -8.34 12.01
C ALA A 192 -11.07 -6.89 12.47
N ALA A 193 -11.89 -6.09 11.79
CA ALA A 193 -12.21 -4.73 12.19
C ALA A 193 -12.95 -4.71 13.53
N GLU A 194 -13.94 -5.57 13.73
CA GLU A 194 -14.68 -5.71 14.99
C GLU A 194 -13.76 -6.07 16.16
N LEU A 195 -12.81 -7.00 15.95
CA LEU A 195 -11.80 -7.36 16.97
C LEU A 195 -10.86 -6.19 17.34
N LEU A 196 -10.77 -5.18 16.47
CA LEU A 196 -10.00 -3.95 16.66
C LEU A 196 -10.88 -2.77 17.16
N ASP A 197 -12.15 -3.03 17.51
CA ASP A 197 -13.15 -2.05 17.92
C ASP A 197 -13.52 -1.04 16.81
N PHE A 198 -13.53 -1.47 15.54
CA PHE A 198 -13.95 -0.68 14.39
C PHE A 198 -15.20 -1.28 13.74
N THR A 199 -15.93 -0.43 13.02
CA THR A 199 -17.09 -0.80 12.23
C THR A 199 -16.91 -0.39 10.77
N SER A 200 -17.82 -0.79 9.89
CA SER A 200 -17.75 -0.41 8.48
C SER A 200 -17.82 1.11 8.28
N SER A 201 -18.45 1.90 9.16
CA SER A 201 -18.44 3.36 9.04
C SER A 201 -17.05 3.98 9.21
N ASP A 202 -16.09 3.24 9.78
CA ASP A 202 -14.70 3.68 9.93
C ASP A 202 -13.82 3.35 8.72
N TYR A 203 -14.35 2.63 7.73
CA TYR A 203 -13.57 2.16 6.58
C TYR A 203 -13.18 3.30 5.66
N ILE A 204 -11.87 3.41 5.45
CA ILE A 204 -11.25 4.31 4.48
C ILE A 204 -10.81 3.48 3.27
N ASN A 205 -11.31 3.86 2.09
CA ASN A 205 -10.95 3.26 0.80
C ASN A 205 -10.09 4.19 -0.07
N GLN A 206 -9.76 5.39 0.42
CA GLN A 206 -8.80 6.29 -0.22
C GLN A 206 -7.38 5.70 -0.22
N SER A 207 -6.57 6.03 -1.22
CA SER A 207 -5.13 5.72 -1.16
C SER A 207 -4.43 6.67 -0.19
N TYR A 208 -3.22 6.32 0.26
CA TYR A 208 -2.39 7.26 1.03
C TYR A 208 -2.07 8.54 0.25
N GLY A 209 -1.90 8.46 -1.07
CA GLY A 209 -1.74 9.64 -1.91
C GLY A 209 -2.96 10.54 -1.85
N ALA A 210 -4.17 9.99 -1.99
CA ALA A 210 -5.41 10.75 -1.90
C ALA A 210 -5.60 11.40 -0.52
N LEU A 211 -5.38 10.63 0.56
CA LEU A 211 -5.46 11.14 1.93
C LEU A 211 -4.47 12.29 2.18
N PHE A 212 -3.23 12.15 1.70
CA PHE A 212 -2.22 13.19 1.86
C PHE A 212 -2.57 14.46 1.09
N MET A 213 -3.08 14.34 -0.14
CA MET A 213 -3.50 15.51 -0.90
C MET A 213 -4.69 16.23 -0.26
N GLU A 214 -5.62 15.48 0.34
CA GLU A 214 -6.71 16.05 1.12
C GLU A 214 -6.17 16.82 2.36
N GLU A 215 -5.25 16.23 3.12
CA GLU A 215 -4.60 16.89 4.27
C GLU A 215 -3.80 18.15 3.87
N CYS A 216 -3.24 18.16 2.65
CA CYS A 216 -2.56 19.34 2.08
C CYS A 216 -3.53 20.38 1.49
N GLY A 217 -4.84 20.12 1.42
CA GLY A 217 -5.82 20.99 0.77
C GLY A 217 -5.71 21.03 -0.77
N LEU A 218 -5.08 20.02 -1.37
CA LEU A 218 -4.81 19.92 -2.82
C LEU A 218 -5.81 19.02 -3.56
N ALA A 219 -6.69 18.32 -2.85
CA ALA A 219 -7.75 17.50 -3.41
C ALA A 219 -9.11 17.84 -2.79
N ARG A 220 -10.19 17.54 -3.54
CA ARG A 220 -11.54 17.59 -2.96
C ARG A 220 -11.68 16.50 -1.89
N PRO A 221 -12.41 16.78 -0.79
CA PRO A 221 -12.70 15.78 0.22
C PRO A 221 -13.28 14.50 -0.40
N MET A 222 -12.85 13.34 0.09
CA MET A 222 -13.32 12.03 -0.38
C MET A 222 -13.01 11.73 -1.86
N SER A 223 -11.95 12.31 -2.45
CA SER A 223 -11.43 11.77 -3.70
C SER A 223 -10.79 10.40 -3.45
N HIS A 224 -11.26 9.36 -4.16
CA HIS A 224 -10.79 7.99 -3.99
C HIS A 224 -9.69 7.57 -4.99
N HIS A 225 -9.45 8.41 -6.00
CA HIS A 225 -8.45 8.19 -7.04
C HIS A 225 -7.05 8.58 -6.54
N GLU A 226 -6.04 7.93 -7.12
CA GLU A 226 -4.67 8.44 -6.97
C GLU A 226 -4.61 9.89 -7.46
N PRO A 227 -3.78 10.73 -6.85
CA PRO A 227 -3.62 12.09 -7.34
C PRO A 227 -3.17 12.07 -8.81
N THR A 228 -3.70 12.98 -9.60
CA THR A 228 -3.20 13.16 -10.96
C THR A 228 -1.87 13.93 -10.90
N PRO A 229 -0.86 13.53 -11.69
CA PRO A 229 0.37 14.28 -11.83
C PRO A 229 0.09 15.77 -12.06
N ALA A 230 0.69 16.61 -11.23
CA ALA A 230 0.67 18.06 -11.37
C ALA A 230 2.03 18.61 -10.94
N SER A 231 2.43 19.75 -11.52
CA SER A 231 3.68 20.40 -11.13
C SER A 231 3.61 20.88 -9.69
N GLY A 232 4.67 20.64 -8.91
CA GLY A 232 4.79 21.14 -7.53
C GLY A 232 4.03 20.34 -6.47
N LEU A 233 3.51 19.14 -6.77
CA LEU A 233 2.93 18.28 -5.76
C LEU A 233 3.97 17.89 -4.70
N PRO A 234 3.66 18.04 -3.39
CA PRO A 234 4.57 17.62 -2.34
C PRO A 234 4.68 16.09 -2.30
N ASP A 235 5.85 15.57 -1.90
CA ASP A 235 6.02 14.15 -1.57
C ASP A 235 5.61 13.89 -0.10
N MET A 236 4.95 12.77 0.18
CA MET A 236 4.58 12.35 1.54
C MET A 236 5.76 11.64 2.23
N LEU A 237 6.76 12.39 2.66
CA LEU A 237 7.98 11.86 3.26
C LEU A 237 8.04 12.14 4.77
N PHE A 238 8.72 11.27 5.52
CA PHE A 238 9.02 11.59 6.91
C PHE A 238 9.93 12.81 6.99
N ARG A 239 9.66 13.70 7.94
CA ARG A 239 10.56 14.81 8.25
C ARG A 239 11.93 14.23 8.61
N ARG A 240 12.95 14.57 7.84
CA ARG A 240 14.33 14.31 8.25
C ARG A 240 14.59 15.13 9.50
N SER A 241 15.05 14.49 10.58
CA SER A 241 15.65 15.25 11.67
C SER A 241 16.77 16.10 11.06
N LYS A 242 16.76 17.41 11.31
CA LYS A 242 17.90 18.26 10.98
C LYS A 242 19.08 17.65 11.72
N GLY A 243 19.99 17.00 10.99
CA GLY A 243 21.29 16.64 11.53
C GLY A 243 21.90 17.91 12.07
N VAL A 244 22.37 17.87 13.32
CA VAL A 244 23.22 18.89 13.91
C VAL A 244 24.29 19.21 12.86
N SER A 245 24.32 20.46 12.42
CA SER A 245 25.40 20.99 11.60
C SER A 245 26.70 20.63 12.30
N ALA A 246 27.53 19.81 11.66
CA ALA A 246 28.94 19.76 12.02
C ALA A 246 29.55 21.10 11.62
N ALA A 247 29.42 22.10 12.51
CA ALA A 247 30.52 23.02 12.78
C ALA A 247 31.57 22.16 13.51
N THR A 248 32.85 22.16 13.16
CA THR A 248 33.73 23.22 12.64
C THR A 248 34.87 22.53 11.90
#